data_AF-T0Y4R2-F1
#
_entry.id   AF-T0Y4R2-F1
#
_cell.length_a   1.000
_cell.length_b   1.000
_cell.length_c   1.000
_cell.angle_alpha   90.00
_cell.angle_beta   90.00
_cell.angle_gamma   90.00
#
_symmetry.space_group_name_H-M   'P 1'
#
loop_
_entity.id
_entity.type
_entity.pdbx_description
1 polymer ?
#
loop_
_entity_poly.entity_id
_entity_poly.type
_entity_poly.pdbx_seq_one_letter_code
_entity_poly.pdbx_strand_id
1 'polypeptide(L)'
;MSGSRSRPPARGPIIDRVDRDQLARRGLAQPVPANTPDPAMIVSCGAPLPGYRLRIIDERGTEVGERIEGNLQFAGPSATSGYFRNVEATERLLCGMWRNTGDRAYLAAGELYITGRAKDIVIRRGRHIYPEEIENAVGELSGVRRGCV
;
A
#
# COMPACT_ATOMS: atom_id res chain seq x y z
N MET A 1 12.38 2.17 -32.98
CA MET A 1 10.91 2.08 -32.84
C MET A 1 10.59 1.16 -31.66
N SER A 2 10.45 1.72 -30.45
CA SER A 2 10.08 0.94 -29.26
C SER A 2 8.59 1.14 -29.01
N GLY A 3 7.81 0.12 -29.31
CA GLY A 3 6.35 0.15 -29.14
C GLY A 3 6.01 0.24 -27.66
N SER A 4 5.44 1.37 -27.27
CA SER A 4 4.68 1.52 -26.02
C SER A 4 3.55 0.49 -26.02
N ARG A 5 3.76 -0.65 -25.37
CA ARG A 5 2.68 -1.61 -25.07
C ARG A 5 1.97 -1.10 -23.82
N SER A 6 1.06 -0.15 -24.00
CA SER A 6 0.03 0.10 -23.01
C SER A 6 -0.75 -1.20 -22.78
N ARG A 7 -0.95 -1.58 -21.51
CA ARG A 7 -1.74 -2.75 -21.12
C ARG A 7 -3.19 -2.53 -21.55
N PRO A 8 -3.89 -3.49 -22.17
CA PRO A 8 -5.25 -3.27 -22.63
C PRO A 8 -6.21 -3.09 -21.43
N PRO A 9 -7.21 -2.19 -21.53
CA PRO A 9 -8.23 -2.00 -20.50
C PRO A 9 -9.27 -3.14 -20.61
N ALA A 10 -8.92 -4.33 -20.11
CA ALA A 10 -9.79 -5.51 -20.23
C ALA A 10 -9.90 -6.37 -18.96
N ARG A 11 -9.17 -6.02 -17.89
CA ARG A 11 -9.26 -6.73 -16.61
C ARG A 11 -10.08 -5.88 -15.64
N GLY A 12 -11.16 -6.45 -15.10
CA GLY A 12 -11.89 -5.85 -13.98
C GLY A 12 -10.99 -5.67 -12.75
N PRO A 13 -11.43 -4.91 -11.73
CA PRO A 13 -10.63 -4.68 -10.53
C PRO A 13 -10.29 -6.03 -9.87
N ILE A 14 -9.01 -6.23 -9.58
CA ILE A 14 -8.55 -7.37 -8.79
C ILE A 14 -8.66 -6.93 -7.34
N ILE A 15 -9.39 -7.70 -6.54
CA ILE A 15 -9.55 -7.44 -5.12
C ILE A 15 -8.97 -8.63 -4.38
N ASP A 16 -7.98 -8.40 -3.53
CA ASP A 16 -7.44 -9.42 -2.64
C ASP A 16 -8.22 -9.41 -1.33
N ARG A 17 -8.67 -10.60 -0.92
CA ARG A 17 -9.44 -10.86 0.29
C ARG A 17 -8.50 -11.43 1.32
N VAL A 18 -8.15 -10.63 2.33
CA VAL A 18 -7.18 -11.04 3.33
C VAL A 18 -7.75 -10.97 4.74
N ASP A 19 -7.18 -11.78 5.63
CA ASP A 19 -7.49 -11.77 7.05
C ASP A 19 -7.10 -10.40 7.63
N ARG A 20 -8.13 -9.65 8.06
CA ARG A 20 -7.96 -8.29 8.60
C ARG A 20 -7.07 -8.27 9.83
N ASP A 21 -7.23 -9.24 10.73
CA ASP A 21 -6.48 -9.28 11.98
C ASP A 21 -5.01 -9.64 11.76
N GLN A 22 -4.73 -10.57 10.85
CA GLN A 22 -3.35 -10.92 10.48
C GLN A 22 -2.65 -9.76 9.79
N LEU A 23 -3.33 -9.04 8.90
CA LEU A 23 -2.79 -7.83 8.28
C LEU A 23 -2.53 -6.75 9.33
N ALA A 24 -3.51 -6.46 10.19
CA ALA A 24 -3.40 -5.40 11.17
C ALA A 24 -2.39 -5.68 12.29
N ARG A 25 -2.23 -6.94 12.73
CA ARG A 25 -1.34 -7.28 13.87
C ARG A 25 0.06 -7.72 13.45
N ARG A 26 0.19 -8.30 12.27
CA ARG A 26 1.44 -8.94 11.83
C ARG A 26 1.94 -8.39 10.49
N GLY A 27 1.18 -7.54 9.82
CA GLY A 27 1.48 -7.13 8.45
C GLY A 27 1.39 -8.30 7.47
N LEU A 28 0.60 -9.35 7.76
CA LEU A 28 0.48 -10.51 6.89
C LEU A 28 -0.82 -10.46 6.10
N ALA A 29 -0.71 -10.28 4.78
CA ALA A 29 -1.82 -10.30 3.83
C ALA A 29 -2.24 -11.74 3.51
N GLN A 30 -2.73 -12.46 4.53
CA GLN A 30 -3.12 -13.87 4.45
C GLN A 30 -4.47 -14.01 3.71
N PRO A 31 -4.54 -14.73 2.57
CA PRO A 31 -5.80 -14.95 1.86
C PRO A 31 -6.84 -15.65 2.72
N VAL A 32 -8.11 -15.26 2.54
CA VAL A 32 -9.24 -15.91 3.21
C VAL A 32 -10.33 -16.34 2.23
N PRO A 33 -11.10 -17.40 2.56
CA PRO A 33 -12.28 -17.81 1.81
C PRO A 33 -13.31 -16.68 1.64
N ALA A 34 -14.13 -16.76 0.58
CA ALA A 34 -15.13 -15.74 0.26
C ALA A 34 -16.24 -15.57 1.31
N ASN A 35 -16.46 -16.60 2.15
CA ASN A 35 -17.44 -16.60 3.22
C ASN A 35 -16.87 -16.18 4.59
N THR A 36 -15.59 -15.82 4.67
CA THR A 36 -15.01 -15.29 5.91
C THR A 36 -15.73 -13.99 6.29
N PRO A 37 -16.23 -13.87 7.53
CA PRO A 37 -16.81 -12.62 8.03
C PRO A 37 -15.75 -11.51 8.09
N ASP A 38 -16.11 -10.31 7.65
CA ASP A 38 -15.28 -9.09 7.70
C ASP A 38 -13.81 -9.25 7.24
N PRO A 39 -13.56 -9.67 5.98
CA PRO A 39 -12.22 -9.65 5.42
C PRO A 39 -11.78 -8.21 5.13
N ALA A 40 -10.47 -7.96 5.14
CA ALA A 40 -9.92 -6.78 4.52
C ALA A 40 -9.93 -6.96 2.99
N MET A 41 -10.53 -6.00 2.29
CA MET A 41 -10.71 -6.01 0.84
C MET A 41 -9.77 -5.02 0.19
N ILE A 42 -8.62 -5.47 -0.31
CA ILE A 42 -7.58 -4.56 -0.82
C ILE A 42 -7.57 -4.61 -2.35
N VAL A 43 -7.71 -3.45 -2.99
CA VAL A 43 -7.75 -3.35 -4.46
C VAL A 43 -6.33 -3.29 -5.01
N SER A 44 -6.06 -4.08 -6.06
CA SER A 44 -4.77 -4.03 -6.77
C SER A 44 -4.57 -2.68 -7.45
N CYS A 45 -3.37 -2.13 -7.32
CA CYS A 45 -2.86 -0.97 -8.07
C CYS A 45 -2.15 -1.37 -9.38
N GLY A 46 -2.12 -2.67 -9.71
CA GLY A 46 -1.47 -3.19 -10.90
C GLY A 46 -0.06 -3.71 -10.64
N ALA A 47 0.55 -4.21 -11.72
CA ALA A 47 1.95 -4.63 -11.75
C ALA A 47 2.86 -3.43 -12.10
N PRO A 48 4.14 -3.45 -11.70
CA PRO A 48 5.11 -2.44 -12.12
C PRO A 48 5.14 -2.29 -13.65
N LEU A 49 5.21 -1.05 -14.12
CA LEU A 49 5.43 -0.78 -15.55
C LEU A 49 6.84 -1.21 -15.98
N PRO A 50 7.07 -1.55 -17.27
CA PRO A 50 8.41 -1.84 -17.76
C PRO A 50 9.40 -0.73 -17.45
N GLY A 51 10.58 -1.09 -16.95
CA GLY A 51 11.62 -0.14 -16.52
C GLY A 51 11.43 0.43 -15.10
N TYR A 52 10.33 0.08 -14.42
CA TYR A 52 10.08 0.42 -13.03
C TYR A 52 10.32 -0.79 -12.13
N ARG A 53 10.80 -0.52 -10.93
CA ARG A 53 10.96 -1.50 -9.86
C ARG A 53 10.20 -1.03 -8.65
N LEU A 54 9.53 -1.97 -7.99
CA LEU A 54 8.93 -1.80 -6.68
C LEU A 54 9.64 -2.73 -5.71
N ARG A 55 9.74 -2.31 -4.46
CA ARG A 55 10.05 -3.20 -3.35
C ARG A 55 9.29 -2.76 -2.12
N ILE A 56 9.06 -3.71 -1.22
CA ILE A 56 8.46 -3.48 0.08
C ILE A 56 9.56 -3.70 1.12
N ILE A 57 9.75 -2.76 2.04
CA ILE A 57 10.76 -2.88 3.09
C ILE A 57 10.12 -2.85 4.48
N ASP A 58 10.72 -3.55 5.43
CA ASP A 58 10.38 -3.44 6.84
C ASP A 58 10.93 -2.14 7.47
N GLU A 59 10.69 -1.97 8.76
CA GLU A 59 11.16 -0.81 9.55
C GLU A 59 12.69 -0.74 9.66
N ARG A 60 13.39 -1.86 9.43
CA ARG A 60 14.86 -1.94 9.42
C ARG A 60 15.44 -1.67 8.04
N GLY A 61 14.60 -1.42 7.03
CA GLY A 61 15.02 -1.20 5.65
C GLY A 61 15.33 -2.48 4.88
N THR A 62 14.95 -3.64 5.40
CA THR A 62 15.14 -4.94 4.75
C THR A 62 13.96 -5.25 3.84
N GLU A 63 14.24 -5.69 2.62
CA GLU A 63 13.20 -6.10 1.67
C GLU A 63 12.45 -7.32 2.20
N VAL A 64 11.12 -7.23 2.23
CA VAL A 64 10.24 -8.30 2.72
C VAL A 64 9.66 -9.10 1.56
N GLY A 65 9.28 -10.34 1.86
CA GLY A 65 8.72 -11.28 0.90
C GLY A 65 7.27 -10.99 0.50
N GLU A 66 6.74 -11.90 -0.31
CA GLU A 66 5.35 -11.88 -0.78
C GLU A 66 4.36 -11.84 0.40
N ARG A 67 3.28 -11.06 0.24
CA ARG A 67 2.20 -10.90 1.24
C ARG A 67 2.64 -10.36 2.60
N ILE A 68 3.83 -9.79 2.70
CA ILE A 68 4.28 -9.06 3.89
C ILE A 68 4.14 -7.57 3.61
N GLU A 69 3.40 -6.90 4.49
CA GLU A 69 3.18 -5.46 4.45
C GLU A 69 4.40 -4.71 4.98
N GLY A 70 4.81 -3.67 4.27
CA GLY A 70 5.86 -2.77 4.68
C GLY A 70 5.80 -1.46 3.92
N ASN A 71 6.86 -0.67 4.00
CA ASN A 71 6.94 0.60 3.30
C ASN A 71 7.23 0.37 1.81
N LEU A 72 6.42 0.97 0.96
CA LEU A 72 6.61 0.94 -0.48
C LEU A 72 7.75 1.86 -0.89
N GLN A 73 8.65 1.31 -1.69
CA GLN A 73 9.65 2.07 -2.42
C GLN A 73 9.58 1.78 -3.91
N PHE A 74 9.83 2.80 -4.72
CA PHE A 74 9.93 2.63 -6.17
C PHE A 74 11.22 3.23 -6.74
N ALA A 75 11.64 2.70 -7.88
CA ALA A 75 12.74 3.20 -8.67
C ALA A 75 12.37 3.11 -10.16
N GLY A 76 12.73 4.11 -10.96
CA GLY A 76 12.46 4.10 -12.39
C GLY A 76 12.76 5.44 -13.07
N PRO A 77 12.59 5.53 -14.40
CA PRO A 77 12.94 6.73 -15.17
C PRO A 77 12.17 7.99 -14.78
N SER A 78 10.98 7.87 -14.19
CA SER A 78 10.20 9.01 -13.70
C SER A 78 10.45 9.36 -12.23
N ALA A 79 11.40 8.71 -11.56
CA ALA A 79 11.73 9.05 -10.18
C ALA A 79 12.25 10.49 -10.09
N THR A 80 11.60 11.31 -9.27
CA THR A 80 12.02 12.70 -9.05
C THR A 80 13.44 12.80 -8.47
N SER A 81 14.12 13.92 -8.73
CA SER A 81 15.38 14.29 -8.07
C SER A 81 15.18 14.89 -6.67
N GLY A 82 13.94 15.30 -6.32
CA GLY A 82 13.63 15.85 -5.01
C GLY A 82 12.47 16.83 -5.02
N TYR A 83 12.33 17.54 -3.90
CA TYR A 83 11.39 18.63 -3.72
C TYR A 83 12.07 19.98 -3.95
N PHE A 84 11.37 20.90 -4.61
CA PHE A 84 11.87 22.24 -4.86
C PHE A 84 12.10 22.99 -3.54
N ARG A 85 13.33 23.46 -3.31
CA ARG A 85 13.74 24.24 -2.12
C ARG A 85 13.39 23.59 -0.78
N ASN A 86 13.31 22.26 -0.73
CA ASN A 86 13.06 21.53 0.52
C ASN A 86 14.03 20.35 0.62
N VAL A 87 15.24 20.65 1.11
CA VAL A 87 16.34 19.69 1.22
C VAL A 87 15.96 18.55 2.16
N GLU A 88 15.40 18.85 3.33
CA GLU A 88 15.03 17.80 4.31
C GLU A 88 13.97 16.83 3.76
N ALA A 89 12.94 17.32 3.09
CA ALA A 89 11.94 16.44 2.46
C ALA A 89 12.55 15.61 1.33
N THR A 90 13.51 16.18 0.61
CA THR A 90 14.27 15.48 -0.43
C THR A 90 15.12 14.37 0.17
N GLU A 91 15.87 14.64 1.24
CA GLU A 91 16.68 13.62 1.93
C GLU A 91 15.83 12.48 2.48
N ARG A 92 14.65 12.78 3.06
CA ARG A 92 13.70 11.75 3.51
C ARG A 92 13.14 10.90 2.36
N LEU A 93 12.99 11.49 1.18
CA LEU A 93 12.49 10.81 -0.02
C LEU A 93 13.54 9.87 -0.61
N LEU A 94 14.80 10.29 -0.64
CA LEU A 94 15.87 9.59 -1.35
C LEU A 94 16.46 8.44 -0.53
N CYS A 95 16.49 7.24 -1.10
CA CYS A 95 17.18 6.08 -0.53
C CYS A 95 18.03 5.42 -1.63
N GLY A 96 19.19 6.01 -1.93
CA GLY A 96 19.98 5.66 -3.11
C GLY A 96 19.15 5.83 -4.38
N MET A 97 18.99 4.75 -5.15
CA MET A 97 18.15 4.74 -6.35
C MET A 97 16.64 4.68 -6.08
N TRP A 98 16.24 4.40 -4.84
CA TRP A 98 14.85 4.24 -4.44
C TRP A 98 14.24 5.56 -3.95
N ARG A 99 12.92 5.64 -4.03
CA ARG A 99 12.11 6.73 -3.47
C ARG A 99 11.14 6.17 -2.44
N ASN A 100 11.17 6.73 -1.24
CA ASN A 100 10.19 6.46 -0.19
C ASN A 100 8.86 7.10 -0.56
N THR A 101 7.83 6.31 -0.86
CA THR A 101 6.52 6.89 -1.25
C THR A 101 5.73 7.39 -0.04
N GLY A 102 6.03 6.86 1.14
CA GLY A 102 5.27 7.09 2.37
C GLY A 102 3.99 6.26 2.47
N ASP A 103 3.81 5.28 1.57
CA ASP A 103 2.70 4.35 1.59
C ASP A 103 3.12 3.01 2.20
N ARG A 104 2.19 2.34 2.86
CA ARG A 104 2.28 0.93 3.22
C ARG A 104 1.61 0.09 2.15
N ALA A 105 2.25 -1.02 1.82
CA ALA A 105 1.78 -1.92 0.78
C ALA A 105 2.35 -3.33 0.96
N TYR A 106 1.78 -4.28 0.25
CA TYR A 106 2.38 -5.60 0.01
C TYR A 106 2.33 -5.95 -1.48
N LEU A 107 3.13 -6.94 -1.86
CA LEU A 107 3.09 -7.56 -3.19
C LEU A 107 2.45 -8.94 -3.09
N ALA A 108 1.59 -9.29 -4.05
CA ALA A 108 1.06 -10.64 -4.19
C ALA A 108 0.86 -10.97 -5.67
N ALA A 109 1.35 -12.13 -6.11
CA ALA A 109 1.25 -12.58 -7.50
C ALA A 109 1.68 -11.53 -8.55
N GLY A 110 2.68 -10.71 -8.23
CA GLY A 110 3.21 -9.65 -9.10
C GLY A 110 2.36 -8.37 -9.18
N GLU A 111 1.32 -8.25 -8.35
CA GLU A 111 0.45 -7.10 -8.24
C GLU A 111 0.75 -6.33 -6.93
N LEU A 112 0.64 -4.99 -6.97
CA LEU A 112 0.81 -4.10 -5.82
C LEU A 112 -0.52 -3.85 -5.13
N TYR A 113 -0.53 -3.92 -3.81
CA TYR A 113 -1.69 -3.62 -2.98
C TYR A 113 -1.32 -2.59 -1.92
N ILE A 114 -1.82 -1.37 -2.05
CA ILE A 114 -1.60 -0.29 -1.09
C ILE A 114 -2.64 -0.42 0.04
N THR A 115 -2.17 -0.45 1.28
CA THR A 115 -3.01 -0.62 2.48
C THR A 115 -3.24 0.69 3.22
N GLY A 116 -2.42 1.71 2.98
CA GLY A 116 -2.63 3.05 3.53
C GLY A 116 -1.37 3.90 3.52
N ARG A 117 -1.45 5.07 4.15
CA ARG A 117 -0.31 5.97 4.34
C ARG A 117 0.39 5.68 5.66
N ALA A 118 1.71 5.59 5.64
CA ALA A 118 2.50 5.29 6.84
C ALA A 118 2.28 6.31 7.98
N LYS A 119 1.92 7.56 7.64
CA LYS A 119 1.68 8.64 8.60
C LYS A 119 0.25 8.68 9.14
N ASP A 120 -0.68 8.06 8.43
CA ASP A 120 -2.11 8.12 8.76
C ASP A 120 -2.56 6.83 9.50
N ILE A 121 -1.71 5.80 9.52
CA ILE A 121 -1.95 4.56 10.25
C ILE A 121 -1.61 4.77 11.73
N VAL A 122 -2.60 4.51 12.59
CA VAL A 122 -2.43 4.59 14.04
C VAL A 122 -2.00 3.23 14.57
N ILE A 123 -0.91 3.17 15.33
CA ILE A 123 -0.45 1.94 15.99
C ILE A 123 -0.96 1.95 17.43
N ARG A 124 -1.87 1.02 17.75
CA ARG A 124 -2.40 0.87 19.12
C ARG A 124 -2.28 -0.58 19.57
N ARG A 125 -1.57 -0.82 20.68
CA ARG A 125 -1.33 -2.17 21.24
C ARG A 125 -0.75 -3.15 20.19
N GLY A 126 0.17 -2.68 19.35
CA GLY A 126 0.81 -3.49 18.31
C GLY A 126 -0.10 -3.85 17.13
N ARG A 127 -1.21 -3.12 16.93
CA ARG A 127 -2.12 -3.28 15.79
C ARG A 127 -2.14 -1.99 14.96
N HIS A 128 -2.02 -2.13 13.65
CA HIS A 128 -2.29 -1.08 12.67
C HIS A 128 -3.79 -0.82 12.60
N ILE A 129 -4.18 0.42 12.84
CA ILE A 129 -5.55 0.90 12.64
C ILE A 129 -5.51 1.81 11.43
N TYR A 130 -6.15 1.35 10.35
CA TYR A 130 -6.21 2.07 9.09
C TYR A 130 -7.32 3.13 9.14
N PRO A 131 -7.16 4.28 8.45
CA PRO A 131 -8.19 5.32 8.39
C PRO A 131 -9.57 4.78 7.99
N GLU A 132 -9.63 3.87 7.01
CA GLU A 132 -10.88 3.23 6.58
C GLU A 132 -11.59 2.47 7.71
N GLU A 133 -10.85 1.85 8.65
CA GLU A 133 -11.46 1.20 9.81
C GLU A 133 -12.12 2.21 10.75
N ILE A 134 -11.51 3.38 10.93
CA ILE A 134 -12.06 4.46 11.75
C ILE A 134 -13.28 5.08 11.07
N GLU A 135 -13.18 5.37 9.77
CA GLU A 135 -14.28 5.93 8.98
C GLU A 135 -15.50 5.02 8.95
N ASN A 136 -15.30 3.71 8.78
CA ASN A 136 -16.38 2.73 8.81
C ASN A 136 -17.02 2.64 10.20
N ALA A 137 -16.22 2.52 11.26
CA ALA A 137 -16.74 2.43 12.63
C ALA A 137 -17.52 3.69 13.06
N VAL A 138 -17.04 4.87 12.68
CA VAL A 138 -17.71 6.14 12.99
C VAL A 138 -18.93 6.38 12.09
N GLY A 139 -18.87 5.97 10.83
CA GLY A 139 -19.97 6.09 9.87
C GLY A 139 -21.22 5.28 10.22
N GLU A 140 -21.10 4.30 11.13
CA GLU A 140 -22.22 3.52 11.67
C GLU A 140 -22.94 4.21 12.85
N LEU A 141 -22.38 5.29 13.41
CA LEU A 141 -22.99 6.02 14.53
C LEU A 141 -24.14 6.92 14.07
N SER A 142 -25.26 6.86 14.81
CA SER A 142 -26.41 7.72 14.57
C SER A 142 -26.04 9.20 14.74
N GLY A 143 -26.24 10.00 13.69
CA GLY A 143 -25.95 11.44 13.68
C GLY A 143 -24.67 11.84 12.94
N VAL A 144 -23.84 10.87 12.52
CA VAL A 144 -22.67 11.14 11.68
C VAL A 144 -23.00 10.87 10.21
N ARG A 145 -22.65 11.80 9.33
CA ARG A 145 -22.79 11.61 7.88
C ARG A 145 -21.59 10.83 7.35
N ARG A 146 -21.84 9.73 6.62
CA ARG A 146 -20.78 8.99 5.91
C ARG A 146 -20.00 9.92 4.97
N GLY A 147 -18.67 9.84 5.03
CA GLY A 147 -17.73 10.66 4.24
C GLY A 147 -17.34 12.01 4.85
N CYS A 148 -17.68 12.27 6.12
CA CYS A 148 -17.28 13.46 6.87
C CYS A 148 -16.53 13.09 8.16
N VAL A 149 -15.62 12.11 8.08
CA VAL A 149 -14.79 11.60 9.19
C VAL A 149 -13.33 11.76 8.82
#